data_AF-A0A9D6TRL1-F1
#
_entry.id   AF-A0A9D6TRL1-F1
#
_cell.length_a   1.000
_cell.length_b   1.000
_cell.length_c   1.000
_cell.angle_alpha   90.00
_cell.angle_beta   90.00
_cell.angle_gamma   90.00
#
_symmetry.space_group_name_H-M   'P 1'
#
loop_
_entity.id
_entity.type
_entity.pdbx_description
1 polymer ?
#
loop_
_entity_poly.entity_id
_entity_poly.type
_entity_poly.pdbx_seq_one_letter_code
_entity_poly.pdbx_strand_id
1 'polypeptide(L)'
;MKIQNCLLLGVLVGLIANGTSAQNQPPPPPAAKVDPAYAPVADDPKLPRVLLIGDSVSVGYTLALRKELAGTANLHRPPANCGSTKTGLRDLDKWLGEGRWDVIHFNWGLHDLGYRFTEDSNRDANGTYARPDNGGHQHVPPAEYEKNLRALVYRLKRTGAKLIFATTTPVPADLNAYVKASELPYNEVAKKVMREEGVTTNDLWAFATPQLGQIQQGGNPHFTAKGSAALAREVARAITAALAN
;
A
#
# COMPACT_ATOMS: atom_id res chain seq x y z
N MET A 1 63.54 -56.63 38.42
CA MET A 1 64.59 -57.02 37.45
C MET A 1 64.52 -56.06 36.27
N LYS A 2 65.61 -55.32 36.06
CA LYS A 2 66.02 -54.49 34.90
C LYS A 2 65.28 -53.17 34.56
N ILE A 3 66.14 -52.16 34.50
CA ILE A 3 66.03 -50.76 34.08
C ILE A 3 66.38 -50.67 32.57
N GLN A 4 65.84 -49.70 31.84
CA GLN A 4 66.47 -48.80 30.84
C GLN A 4 65.41 -48.27 29.86
N ASN A 5 65.09 -46.96 29.81
CA ASN A 5 65.80 -45.76 29.29
C ASN A 5 65.52 -45.45 27.81
N CYS A 6 65.27 -44.15 27.54
CA CYS A 6 65.35 -43.42 26.27
C CYS A 6 64.23 -43.66 25.23
N LEU A 7 63.71 -42.67 24.49
CA LEU A 7 64.28 -41.43 23.98
C LEU A 7 63.14 -40.45 23.57
N LEU A 8 63.35 -39.14 23.76
CA LEU A 8 62.57 -38.06 23.15
C LEU A 8 62.78 -38.03 21.62
N LEU A 9 61.73 -37.74 20.85
CA LEU A 9 61.86 -37.07 19.55
C LEU A 9 60.77 -36.00 19.43
N GLY A 10 61.19 -34.74 19.39
CA GLY A 10 60.32 -33.59 19.13
C GLY A 10 59.99 -33.46 17.66
N VAL A 11 58.75 -33.07 17.36
CA VAL A 11 58.36 -32.54 16.05
C VAL A 11 57.72 -31.17 16.28
N LEU A 12 58.45 -30.15 15.83
CA LEU A 12 58.03 -28.76 15.75
C LEU A 12 57.11 -28.61 14.52
N VAL A 13 55.80 -28.45 14.71
CA VAL A 13 54.88 -28.08 13.62
C VAL A 13 54.71 -26.56 13.67
N GLY A 14 55.24 -25.88 12.65
CA GLY A 14 55.14 -24.44 12.49
C GLY A 14 53.69 -23.99 12.27
N LEU A 15 53.29 -22.93 12.99
CA LEU A 15 52.07 -22.17 12.68
C LEU A 15 52.29 -21.40 11.38
N ILE A 16 51.52 -21.73 10.35
CA ILE A 16 51.41 -20.93 9.13
C ILE A 16 50.36 -19.84 9.40
N ALA A 17 50.80 -18.60 9.56
CA ALA A 17 49.92 -17.45 9.65
C ALA A 17 49.33 -17.15 8.25
N ASN A 18 48.06 -17.49 8.04
CA ASN A 18 47.33 -17.03 6.86
C ASN A 18 46.99 -15.56 7.03
N GLY A 19 47.81 -14.70 6.42
CA GLY A 19 47.46 -13.30 6.19
C GLY A 19 46.28 -13.23 5.21
N THR A 20 45.08 -13.00 5.72
CA THR A 20 43.94 -12.63 4.88
C THR A 20 44.09 -11.16 4.49
N SER A 21 44.42 -10.95 3.23
CA SER A 21 44.29 -9.68 2.54
C SER A 21 42.84 -9.18 2.69
N ALA A 22 42.68 -8.06 3.40
CA ALA A 22 41.43 -7.31 3.42
C ALA A 22 41.14 -6.83 1.99
N GLN A 23 40.24 -7.54 1.31
CA GLN A 23 39.74 -7.15 0.01
C GLN A 23 39.04 -5.79 0.11
N ASN A 24 39.44 -4.88 -0.78
CA ASN A 24 38.73 -3.66 -1.14
C ASN A 24 37.27 -3.99 -1.51
N GLN A 25 36.36 -3.96 -0.52
CA GLN A 25 34.93 -3.91 -0.80
C GLN A 25 34.52 -2.44 -0.97
N PRO A 26 33.76 -2.10 -2.03
CA PRO A 26 33.18 -0.77 -2.14
C PRO A 26 32.25 -0.51 -0.95
N PRO A 27 32.16 0.75 -0.47
CA PRO A 27 31.28 1.08 0.64
C PRO A 27 29.84 0.67 0.33
N PRO A 28 29.07 0.24 1.34
CA PRO A 28 27.67 -0.10 1.14
C PRO A 28 26.92 1.11 0.55
N PRO A 29 25.92 0.87 -0.33
CA PRO A 29 25.14 1.95 -0.91
C PRO A 29 24.49 2.77 0.21
N PRO A 30 24.35 4.09 0.04
CA PRO A 30 23.68 4.93 1.01
C PRO A 30 22.27 4.38 1.30
N ALA A 31 21.88 4.38 2.57
CA ALA A 31 20.55 3.94 2.99
C ALA A 31 19.49 4.64 2.14
N ALA A 32 18.57 3.85 1.57
CA ALA A 32 17.49 4.38 0.74
C ALA A 32 16.72 5.45 1.54
N LYS A 33 16.54 6.65 0.95
CA LYS A 33 15.74 7.70 1.56
C LYS A 33 14.31 7.17 1.75
N VAL A 34 13.79 7.25 2.96
CA VAL A 34 12.40 6.91 3.28
C VAL A 34 11.49 7.80 2.43
N ASP A 35 10.52 7.20 1.74
CA ASP A 35 9.54 7.95 0.95
C ASP A 35 8.83 8.97 1.86
N PRO A 36 8.89 10.28 1.56
CA PRO A 36 8.27 11.33 2.35
C PRO A 36 6.75 11.16 2.54
N ALA A 37 6.06 10.40 1.69
CA ALA A 37 4.65 10.04 1.92
C ALA A 37 4.47 9.29 3.25
N TYR A 38 5.45 8.49 3.67
CA TYR A 38 5.43 7.74 4.93
C TYR A 38 6.09 8.47 6.11
N ALA A 39 6.60 9.69 5.90
CA ALA A 39 7.16 10.47 7.00
C ALA A 39 6.09 10.71 8.09
N PRO A 40 6.48 10.62 9.39
CA PRO A 40 5.60 11.00 10.49
C PRO A 40 5.09 12.43 10.33
N VAL A 41 3.87 12.67 10.79
CA VAL A 41 3.24 13.99 10.80
C VAL A 41 3.07 14.39 12.25
N ALA A 42 3.57 15.58 12.59
CA ALA A 42 3.29 16.20 13.88
C ALA A 42 1.95 16.93 13.80
N ASP A 43 1.09 16.69 14.78
CA ASP A 43 -0.24 17.31 14.84
C ASP A 43 -0.11 18.78 15.24
N ASP A 44 -0.81 19.66 14.53
CA ASP A 44 -1.29 20.91 15.12
C ASP A 44 -2.54 20.58 15.95
N PRO A 45 -2.53 20.76 17.28
CA PRO A 45 -3.66 20.40 18.14
C PRO A 45 -4.93 21.22 17.86
N LYS A 46 -4.85 22.30 17.07
CA LYS A 46 -6.01 23.11 16.66
C LYS A 46 -6.71 22.58 15.40
N LEU A 47 -6.09 21.62 14.70
CA LEU A 47 -6.61 21.09 13.44
C LEU A 47 -7.16 19.66 13.63
N PRO A 48 -8.23 19.31 12.89
CA PRO A 48 -8.76 17.95 12.88
C PRO A 48 -7.74 16.95 12.34
N ARG A 49 -7.86 15.68 12.74
CA ARG A 49 -7.02 14.57 12.29
C ARG A 49 -7.73 13.76 11.23
N VAL A 50 -7.05 13.55 10.11
CA VAL A 50 -7.56 12.79 8.97
C VAL A 50 -6.63 11.62 8.70
N LEU A 51 -7.19 10.42 8.59
CA LEU A 51 -6.45 9.22 8.19
C LEU A 51 -6.75 8.87 6.74
N LEU A 52 -5.71 8.77 5.92
CA LEU A 52 -5.76 8.24 4.56
C LEU A 52 -5.30 6.77 4.56
N ILE A 53 -6.20 5.85 4.23
CA ILE A 53 -5.90 4.42 4.05
C ILE A 53 -6.00 4.08 2.57
N GLY A 54 -4.93 3.57 1.96
CA GLY A 54 -5.00 3.15 0.57
C GLY A 54 -3.66 2.72 0.00
N ASP A 55 -3.74 2.13 -1.20
CA ASP A 55 -2.64 1.58 -1.99
C ASP A 55 -1.66 2.62 -2.53
N SER A 56 -0.77 2.17 -3.40
CA SER A 56 0.26 2.99 -4.02
C SER A 56 -0.30 4.13 -4.87
N VAL A 57 -1.54 4.05 -5.34
CA VAL A 57 -2.22 5.20 -5.97
C VAL A 57 -2.36 6.33 -4.94
N SER A 58 -2.81 5.99 -3.72
CA SER A 58 -2.91 6.96 -2.63
C SER A 58 -1.56 7.48 -2.14
N VAL A 59 -0.53 6.64 -2.14
CA VAL A 59 0.85 7.07 -1.85
C VAL A 59 1.25 8.16 -2.84
N GLY A 60 0.96 7.93 -4.12
CA GLY A 60 1.27 8.86 -5.21
C GLY A 60 0.66 10.26 -5.06
N TYR A 61 -0.52 10.39 -4.44
CA TYR A 61 -1.14 11.70 -4.19
C TYR A 61 -1.01 12.22 -2.75
N THR A 62 -0.36 11.48 -1.84
CA THR A 62 -0.29 11.84 -0.40
C THR A 62 0.35 13.21 -0.18
N LEU A 63 1.49 13.51 -0.82
CA LEU A 63 2.18 14.78 -0.59
C LEU A 63 1.41 15.98 -1.14
N ALA A 64 0.80 15.82 -2.33
CA ALA A 64 -0.05 16.85 -2.89
C ALA A 64 -1.27 17.09 -1.98
N LEU A 65 -1.88 16.01 -1.47
CA LEU A 65 -3.03 16.12 -0.55
C LEU A 65 -2.67 16.80 0.77
N ARG A 66 -1.49 16.53 1.35
CA ARG A 66 -0.99 17.27 2.52
C ARG A 66 -0.87 18.77 2.24
N LYS A 67 -0.44 19.15 1.03
CA LYS A 67 -0.36 20.55 0.62
C LYS A 67 -1.75 21.19 0.49
N GLU A 68 -2.69 20.49 -0.14
CA GLU A 68 -4.08 20.98 -0.29
C GLU A 68 -4.80 21.15 1.05
N LEU A 69 -4.47 20.32 2.06
CA LEU A 69 -5.07 20.37 3.39
C LEU A 69 -4.26 21.19 4.43
N ALA A 70 -3.19 21.88 4.00
CA ALA A 70 -2.37 22.68 4.89
C ALA A 70 -3.23 23.77 5.58
N GLY A 71 -3.13 23.87 6.91
CA GLY A 71 -3.96 24.78 7.72
C GLY A 71 -5.43 24.36 7.84
N THR A 72 -5.85 23.23 7.24
CA THR A 72 -7.21 22.70 7.32
C THR A 72 -7.28 21.42 8.17
N ALA A 73 -6.32 20.51 8.01
CA ALA A 73 -6.30 19.24 8.74
C ALA A 73 -4.89 18.63 8.83
N ASN A 74 -4.65 17.86 9.90
CA ASN A 74 -3.48 16.99 10.02
C ASN A 74 -3.74 15.70 9.22
N LEU A 75 -3.10 15.54 8.06
CA LEU A 75 -3.27 14.36 7.20
C LEU A 75 -2.21 13.29 7.48
N HIS A 76 -2.66 12.17 8.03
CA HIS A 76 -1.87 10.98 8.32
C HIS A 76 -2.13 9.88 7.30
N ARG A 77 -1.18 8.96 7.18
CA ARG A 77 -1.38 7.66 6.53
C ARG A 77 -0.59 6.58 7.27
N PRO A 78 -0.99 5.30 7.16
CA PRO A 78 -0.11 4.21 7.55
C PRO A 78 1.19 4.25 6.74
N PRO A 79 2.35 3.91 7.35
CA PRO A 79 3.63 3.78 6.64
C PRO A 79 3.67 2.46 5.83
N ALA A 80 2.63 2.25 5.02
CA ALA A 80 2.39 1.05 4.24
C ALA A 80 1.54 1.38 3.00
N ASN A 81 1.65 0.52 2.00
CA ASN A 81 0.74 0.49 0.85
C ASN A 81 -0.69 0.07 1.27
N CYS A 82 -0.94 -0.54 2.43
CA CYS A 82 -2.30 -0.97 2.85
C CYS A 82 -2.96 -2.06 1.98
N GLY A 83 -2.48 -2.33 0.76
CA GLY A 83 -2.72 -3.55 -0.01
C GLY A 83 -4.20 -3.86 -0.31
N SER A 84 -4.57 -5.14 -0.23
CA SER A 84 -5.93 -5.62 -0.45
C SER A 84 -6.78 -5.57 0.82
N THR A 85 -8.08 -5.84 0.70
CA THR A 85 -8.95 -5.99 1.88
C THR A 85 -8.49 -7.09 2.84
N LYS A 86 -7.80 -8.14 2.39
CA LYS A 86 -7.16 -9.14 3.26
C LYS A 86 -6.12 -8.50 4.19
N THR A 87 -5.27 -7.61 3.65
CA THR A 87 -4.30 -6.82 4.44
C THR A 87 -5.03 -5.89 5.40
N GLY A 88 -6.09 -5.22 4.93
CA GLY A 88 -6.93 -4.39 5.79
C GLY A 88 -7.49 -5.15 6.99
N LEU A 89 -8.06 -6.34 6.78
CA LEU A 89 -8.62 -7.14 7.85
C LEU A 89 -7.56 -7.52 8.90
N ARG A 90 -6.33 -7.80 8.46
CA ARG A 90 -5.22 -8.12 9.34
C ARG A 90 -4.71 -6.91 10.14
N ASP A 91 -4.48 -5.78 9.48
CA ASP A 91 -3.65 -4.70 10.02
C ASP A 91 -4.43 -3.45 10.46
N LEU A 92 -5.75 -3.39 10.23
CA LEU A 92 -6.52 -2.16 10.46
C LEU A 92 -6.37 -1.60 11.89
N ASP A 93 -6.35 -2.44 12.93
CA ASP A 93 -6.22 -1.94 14.32
C ASP A 93 -4.87 -1.23 14.53
N LYS A 94 -3.80 -1.72 13.90
CA LYS A 94 -2.49 -1.07 13.91
C LYS A 94 -2.52 0.28 13.19
N TRP A 95 -3.27 0.37 12.10
CA TRP A 95 -3.38 1.60 11.31
C TRP A 95 -4.25 2.67 11.97
N LEU A 96 -5.30 2.25 12.66
CA LEU A 96 -6.14 3.14 13.46
C LEU A 96 -5.37 3.68 14.67
N GLY A 97 -4.56 2.84 15.31
CA GLY A 97 -3.80 3.21 16.50
C GLY A 97 -4.70 3.63 17.66
N GLU A 98 -4.13 4.36 18.62
CA GLU A 98 -4.83 4.77 19.85
C GLU A 98 -5.49 6.15 19.76
N GLY A 99 -5.17 6.93 18.72
CA GLY A 99 -5.67 8.30 18.55
C GLY A 99 -7.05 8.37 17.92
N ARG A 100 -7.78 9.45 18.18
CA ARG A 100 -9.06 9.73 17.53
C ARG A 100 -8.84 10.27 16.11
N TRP A 101 -9.75 9.92 15.20
CA TRP A 101 -9.82 10.41 13.83
C TRP A 101 -11.13 11.18 13.64
N ASP A 102 -11.08 12.35 13.02
CA ASP A 102 -12.28 13.11 12.68
C ASP A 102 -12.84 12.65 11.32
N VAL A 103 -11.94 12.33 10.38
CA VAL A 103 -12.28 11.73 9.07
C VAL A 103 -11.33 10.58 8.76
N ILE A 104 -11.88 9.50 8.20
CA ILE A 104 -11.10 8.43 7.57
C ILE A 104 -11.49 8.37 6.09
N HIS A 105 -10.55 8.72 5.22
CA HIS A 105 -10.66 8.54 3.77
C HIS A 105 -9.95 7.24 3.40
N PHE A 106 -10.66 6.31 2.77
CA PHE A 106 -10.12 4.96 2.56
C PHE A 106 -10.45 4.37 1.18
N ASN A 107 -9.54 3.54 0.68
CA ASN A 107 -9.72 2.70 -0.50
C ASN A 107 -9.07 1.32 -0.30
N TRP A 108 -9.76 0.29 -0.81
CA TRP A 108 -9.19 -1.00 -1.20
C TRP A 108 -9.80 -1.36 -2.57
N GLY A 109 -9.09 -2.15 -3.37
CA GLY A 109 -9.64 -2.63 -4.64
C GLY A 109 -8.57 -3.02 -5.65
N LEU A 110 -7.56 -2.18 -5.93
CA LEU A 110 -6.55 -2.48 -6.97
C LEU A 110 -5.79 -3.77 -6.66
N HIS A 111 -5.42 -3.98 -5.40
CA HIS A 111 -4.76 -5.20 -4.95
C HIS A 111 -5.71 -6.40 -4.79
N ASP A 112 -7.01 -6.18 -4.72
CA ASP A 112 -8.05 -7.22 -4.62
C ASP A 112 -8.36 -7.81 -6.00
N LEU A 113 -8.45 -6.94 -7.02
CA LEU A 113 -8.76 -7.30 -8.41
C LEU A 113 -7.59 -7.94 -9.17
N GLY A 114 -6.38 -7.85 -8.62
CA GLY A 114 -5.17 -8.43 -9.20
C GLY A 114 -5.22 -9.96 -9.22
N TYR A 115 -4.59 -10.57 -10.21
CA TYR A 115 -4.56 -12.03 -10.35
C TYR A 115 -3.30 -12.64 -9.74
N ARG A 116 -3.42 -13.88 -9.28
CA ARG A 116 -2.37 -14.64 -8.60
C ARG A 116 -2.40 -16.12 -8.98
N PHE A 117 -1.23 -16.76 -8.98
CA PHE A 117 -1.10 -18.22 -9.05
C PHE A 117 -1.19 -18.86 -7.66
N THR A 118 -0.64 -18.18 -6.66
CA THR A 118 -0.70 -18.53 -5.24
C THR A 118 -0.86 -17.24 -4.44
N GLU A 119 -1.25 -17.31 -3.16
CA GLU A 119 -1.42 -16.11 -2.31
C GLU A 119 -0.24 -15.13 -2.40
N ASP A 120 1.00 -15.64 -2.47
CA ASP A 120 2.20 -14.81 -2.49
C ASP A 120 2.76 -14.52 -3.88
N SER A 121 2.22 -15.12 -4.96
CA SER A 121 2.77 -14.93 -6.30
C SER A 121 1.75 -14.48 -7.35
N ASN A 122 2.03 -13.31 -7.93
CA ASN A 122 1.33 -12.79 -9.11
C ASN A 122 2.04 -13.13 -10.44
N ARG A 123 3.15 -13.88 -10.39
CA ARG A 123 3.90 -14.31 -11.58
C ARG A 123 4.32 -15.77 -11.48
N ASP A 124 4.49 -16.42 -12.63
CA ASP A 124 5.09 -17.76 -12.69
C ASP A 124 6.62 -17.68 -12.63
N ALA A 125 7.29 -18.84 -12.71
CA ALA A 125 8.76 -18.94 -12.72
C ALA A 125 9.43 -18.22 -13.91
N ASN A 126 8.68 -17.93 -14.98
CA ASN A 126 9.17 -17.23 -16.17
C ASN A 126 8.87 -15.72 -16.12
N GLY A 127 8.23 -15.24 -15.05
CA GLY A 127 7.85 -13.84 -14.88
C GLY A 127 6.54 -13.46 -15.59
N THR A 128 5.79 -14.43 -16.12
CA THR A 128 4.48 -14.21 -16.73
C THR A 128 3.47 -13.86 -15.65
N TYR A 129 2.68 -12.80 -15.85
CA TYR A 129 1.62 -12.46 -14.89
C TYR A 129 0.50 -13.48 -14.87
N ALA A 130 -0.01 -13.76 -13.68
CA ALA A 130 -1.22 -14.56 -13.49
C ALA A 130 -2.42 -13.88 -14.17
N ARG A 131 -3.24 -14.69 -14.84
CA ARG A 131 -4.42 -14.29 -15.60
C ARG A 131 -5.46 -15.42 -15.64
N PRO A 132 -6.74 -15.13 -15.95
CA PRO A 132 -7.76 -16.17 -16.08
C PRO A 132 -7.42 -17.28 -17.08
N ASP A 133 -6.70 -16.94 -18.15
CA ASP A 133 -6.38 -17.83 -19.27
C ASP A 133 -5.12 -18.69 -19.05
N ASN A 134 -4.37 -18.46 -17.97
CA ASN A 134 -3.17 -19.23 -17.65
C ASN A 134 -3.19 -19.89 -16.26
N GLY A 135 -4.38 -20.00 -15.63
CA GLY A 135 -4.54 -20.63 -14.32
C GLY A 135 -4.42 -19.67 -13.13
N GLY A 136 -4.31 -18.37 -13.39
CA GLY A 136 -4.43 -17.34 -12.36
C GLY A 136 -5.86 -17.16 -11.88
N HIS A 137 -6.01 -16.84 -10.60
CA HIS A 137 -7.29 -16.49 -9.97
C HIS A 137 -7.22 -15.09 -9.35
N GLN A 138 -8.37 -14.44 -9.17
CA GLN A 138 -8.43 -13.16 -8.48
C GLN A 138 -7.90 -13.29 -7.05
N HIS A 139 -7.08 -12.35 -6.61
CA HIS A 139 -6.49 -12.36 -5.27
C HIS A 139 -7.57 -12.31 -4.17
N VAL A 140 -8.61 -11.50 -4.39
CA VAL A 140 -9.82 -11.50 -3.57
C VAL A 140 -11.03 -11.52 -4.51
N PRO A 141 -11.75 -12.64 -4.65
CA PRO A 141 -12.94 -12.70 -5.49
C PRO A 141 -14.03 -11.70 -5.07
N PRO A 142 -14.89 -11.19 -5.97
CA PRO A 142 -15.86 -10.14 -5.66
C PRO A 142 -16.78 -10.43 -4.45
N ALA A 143 -17.22 -11.68 -4.27
CA ALA A 143 -18.04 -12.06 -3.12
C ALA A 143 -17.28 -12.00 -1.80
N GLU A 144 -16.00 -12.38 -1.80
CA GLU A 144 -15.12 -12.24 -0.63
C GLU A 144 -14.79 -10.76 -0.37
N TYR A 145 -14.56 -9.99 -1.43
CA TYR A 145 -14.34 -8.55 -1.35
C TYR A 145 -15.54 -7.82 -0.72
N GLU A 146 -16.78 -8.17 -1.07
CA GLU A 146 -17.99 -7.63 -0.42
C GLU A 146 -17.99 -7.92 1.08
N LYS A 147 -17.75 -9.19 1.46
CA LYS A 147 -17.71 -9.63 2.86
C LYS A 147 -16.62 -8.88 3.64
N ASN A 148 -15.43 -8.74 3.04
CA ASN A 148 -14.30 -8.08 3.66
C ASN A 148 -14.57 -6.59 3.85
N LEU A 149 -15.13 -5.90 2.83
CA LEU A 149 -15.50 -4.50 2.93
C LEU A 149 -16.52 -4.25 4.04
N ARG A 150 -17.54 -5.09 4.19
CA ARG A 150 -18.50 -4.96 5.30
C ARG A 150 -17.83 -5.07 6.67
N ALA A 151 -16.95 -6.05 6.84
CA ALA A 151 -16.21 -6.23 8.08
C ALA A 151 -15.27 -5.04 8.37
N LEU A 152 -14.63 -4.49 7.34
CA LEU A 152 -13.79 -3.29 7.45
C LEU A 152 -14.61 -2.05 7.81
N VAL A 153 -15.71 -1.79 7.10
CA VAL A 153 -16.61 -0.67 7.38
C VAL A 153 -17.20 -0.77 8.78
N TYR A 154 -17.60 -1.97 9.21
CA TYR A 154 -18.07 -2.20 10.58
C TYR A 154 -17.02 -1.77 11.62
N ARG A 155 -15.74 -2.13 11.42
CA ARG A 155 -14.65 -1.73 12.31
C ARG A 155 -14.37 -0.24 12.24
N LEU A 156 -14.34 0.35 11.05
CA LEU A 156 -14.11 1.79 10.84
C LEU A 156 -15.20 2.64 11.50
N LYS A 157 -16.48 2.25 11.41
CA LYS A 157 -17.59 2.96 12.04
C LYS A 157 -17.45 3.06 13.56
N ARG A 158 -16.87 2.05 14.20
CA ARG A 158 -16.65 2.03 15.66
C ARG A 158 -15.65 3.08 16.15
N THR A 159 -14.88 3.68 15.24
CA THR A 159 -13.99 4.81 15.57
C THR A 159 -14.76 6.11 15.84
N GLY A 160 -16.02 6.21 15.36
CA GLY A 160 -16.79 7.45 15.39
C GLY A 160 -16.37 8.49 14.35
N ALA A 161 -15.35 8.20 13.53
CA ALA A 161 -14.91 9.10 12.47
C ALA A 161 -15.93 9.16 11.33
N LYS A 162 -15.98 10.30 10.64
CA LYS A 162 -16.68 10.39 9.36
C LYS A 162 -15.94 9.57 8.32
N LEU A 163 -16.67 8.69 7.62
CA LEU A 163 -16.09 7.75 6.67
C LEU A 163 -16.31 8.22 5.24
N ILE A 164 -15.24 8.21 4.44
CA ILE A 164 -15.29 8.50 3.01
C ILE A 164 -14.59 7.37 2.26
N PHE A 165 -15.34 6.59 1.49
CA PHE A 165 -14.77 5.59 0.61
C PHE A 165 -14.40 6.22 -0.74
N ALA A 166 -13.19 5.99 -1.23
CA ALA A 166 -12.81 6.28 -2.60
C ALA A 166 -12.93 5.04 -3.48
N THR A 167 -13.60 5.16 -4.64
CA THR A 167 -13.63 4.09 -5.64
C THR A 167 -12.24 3.89 -6.26
N THR A 168 -11.92 2.66 -6.65
CA THR A 168 -10.69 2.35 -7.37
C THR A 168 -10.68 3.06 -8.73
N THR A 169 -9.59 3.77 -9.01
CA THR A 169 -9.38 4.49 -10.27
C THR A 169 -9.25 3.55 -11.48
N PRO A 170 -9.47 4.03 -12.72
CA PRO A 170 -9.44 3.18 -13.90
C PRO A 170 -8.08 2.49 -14.10
N VAL A 171 -8.11 1.20 -14.46
CA VAL A 171 -6.89 0.42 -14.77
C VAL A 171 -6.60 0.50 -16.27
N PRO A 172 -5.35 0.79 -16.69
CA PRO A 172 -5.00 0.85 -18.10
C PRO A 172 -5.30 -0.47 -18.82
N ALA A 173 -5.88 -0.37 -20.01
CA ALA A 173 -6.31 -1.54 -20.78
C ALA A 173 -5.14 -2.40 -21.33
N ASP A 174 -3.96 -1.79 -21.47
CA ASP A 174 -2.72 -2.38 -21.99
C ASP A 174 -1.80 -2.95 -20.90
N LEU A 175 -2.20 -2.85 -19.63
CA LEU A 175 -1.37 -3.29 -18.52
C LEU A 175 -1.48 -4.79 -18.31
N ASN A 176 -0.36 -5.48 -18.59
CA ASN A 176 -0.35 -6.94 -18.58
C ASN A 176 -0.67 -7.62 -17.24
N ALA A 177 -0.52 -6.90 -16.13
CA ALA A 177 -0.75 -7.38 -14.77
C ALA A 177 -2.24 -7.45 -14.38
N TYR A 178 -3.12 -6.84 -15.18
CA TYR A 178 -4.55 -6.75 -14.86
C TYR A 178 -5.42 -7.08 -16.07
N VAL A 179 -6.64 -7.50 -15.79
CA VAL A 179 -7.68 -7.66 -16.81
C VAL A 179 -8.33 -6.30 -17.06
N LYS A 180 -8.51 -5.93 -18.33
CA LYS A 180 -9.16 -4.67 -18.72
C LYS A 180 -10.51 -4.51 -18.00
N ALA A 181 -10.75 -3.31 -17.45
CA ALA A 181 -11.99 -2.94 -16.75
C ALA A 181 -12.33 -3.83 -15.53
N SER A 182 -11.35 -4.55 -14.98
CA SER A 182 -11.55 -5.39 -13.80
C SER A 182 -11.91 -4.60 -12.55
N GLU A 183 -11.68 -3.29 -12.52
CA GLU A 183 -12.09 -2.41 -11.42
C GLU A 183 -13.59 -2.16 -11.37
N LEU A 184 -14.31 -2.27 -12.49
CA LEU A 184 -15.74 -1.99 -12.56
C LEU A 184 -16.58 -2.88 -11.63
N PRO A 185 -16.47 -4.23 -11.66
CA PRO A 185 -17.24 -5.08 -10.75
C PRO A 185 -16.90 -4.83 -9.28
N TYR A 186 -15.64 -4.49 -8.96
CA TYR A 186 -15.24 -4.16 -7.58
C TYR A 186 -15.81 -2.81 -7.14
N ASN A 187 -15.82 -1.80 -8.02
CA ASN A 187 -16.44 -0.51 -7.73
C ASN A 187 -17.95 -0.65 -7.54
N GLU A 188 -18.64 -1.49 -8.31
CA GLU A 188 -20.07 -1.76 -8.11
C GLU A 188 -20.36 -2.41 -6.74
N VAL A 189 -19.59 -3.44 -6.38
CA VAL A 189 -19.67 -4.07 -5.05
C VAL A 189 -19.38 -3.04 -3.95
N ALA A 190 -18.33 -2.24 -4.08
CA ALA A 190 -17.98 -1.26 -3.08
C ALA A 190 -19.05 -0.18 -2.93
N LYS A 191 -19.53 0.40 -4.03
CA LYS A 191 -20.63 1.39 -4.01
C LYS A 191 -21.90 0.80 -3.38
N LYS A 192 -22.22 -0.47 -3.65
CA LYS A 192 -23.33 -1.18 -2.99
C LYS A 192 -23.15 -1.21 -1.48
N VAL A 193 -22.00 -1.70 -0.99
CA VAL A 193 -21.71 -1.76 0.45
C VAL A 193 -21.77 -0.36 1.06
N MET A 194 -21.13 0.65 0.46
CA MET A 194 -21.11 2.00 1.02
C MET A 194 -22.49 2.63 1.10
N ARG A 195 -23.36 2.42 0.10
CA ARG A 195 -24.77 2.87 0.16
C ARG A 195 -25.53 2.21 1.30
N GLU A 196 -25.45 0.89 1.43
CA GLU A 196 -26.14 0.15 2.49
C GLU A 196 -25.62 0.51 3.89
N GLU A 197 -24.33 0.82 4.00
CA GLU A 197 -23.69 1.21 5.23
C GLU A 197 -23.77 2.72 5.52
N GLY A 198 -24.35 3.53 4.64
CA GLY A 198 -24.41 4.99 4.82
C GLY A 198 -23.03 5.68 4.85
N VAL A 199 -22.05 5.14 4.11
CA VAL A 199 -20.72 5.73 3.96
C VAL A 199 -20.68 6.60 2.71
N THR A 200 -20.16 7.82 2.84
CA THR A 200 -19.99 8.74 1.72
C THR A 200 -19.00 8.15 0.70
N THR A 201 -19.36 8.22 -0.58
CA THR A 201 -18.47 7.80 -1.68
C THR A 201 -17.86 9.00 -2.38
N ASN A 202 -16.53 9.03 -2.48
CA ASN A 202 -15.77 9.88 -3.39
C ASN A 202 -15.44 9.07 -4.66
N ASP A 203 -16.15 9.33 -5.76
CA ASP A 203 -16.04 8.55 -6.99
C ASP A 203 -14.81 8.98 -7.83
N LEU A 204 -13.62 8.58 -7.37
CA LEU A 204 -12.36 8.85 -8.07
C LEU A 204 -12.28 8.17 -9.44
N TRP A 205 -13.05 7.09 -9.66
CA TRP A 205 -13.15 6.48 -10.98
C TRP A 205 -13.82 7.47 -11.95
N ALA A 206 -15.01 7.95 -11.60
CA ALA A 206 -15.75 8.90 -12.43
C ALA A 206 -15.00 10.23 -12.61
N PHE A 207 -14.28 10.69 -11.58
CA PHE A 207 -13.44 11.88 -11.66
C PHE A 207 -12.25 11.72 -12.62
N ALA A 208 -11.58 10.56 -12.61
CA ALA A 208 -10.38 10.35 -13.40
C ALA A 208 -10.71 10.05 -14.88
N THR A 209 -11.76 9.27 -15.15
CA THR A 209 -12.14 8.78 -16.49
C THR A 209 -12.10 9.84 -17.60
N PRO A 210 -12.76 11.02 -17.48
CA PRO A 210 -12.81 11.99 -18.58
C PRO A 210 -11.47 12.65 -18.92
N GLN A 211 -10.44 12.46 -18.09
CA GLN A 211 -9.14 13.13 -18.20
C GLN A 211 -7.96 12.16 -18.19
N LEU A 212 -8.20 10.84 -18.24
CA LEU A 212 -7.18 9.79 -18.08
C LEU A 212 -5.95 10.01 -18.95
N GLY A 213 -6.13 10.30 -20.25
CA GLY A 213 -5.03 10.50 -21.20
C GLY A 213 -4.09 11.66 -20.85
N GLN A 214 -4.50 12.57 -19.95
CA GLN A 214 -3.68 13.69 -19.48
C GLN A 214 -3.05 13.46 -18.11
N ILE A 215 -3.59 12.53 -17.32
CA ILE A 215 -3.27 12.43 -15.89
C ILE A 215 -2.66 11.09 -15.49
N GLN A 216 -3.00 10.00 -16.17
CA GLN A 216 -2.49 8.65 -15.87
C GLN A 216 -1.16 8.41 -16.59
N GLN A 217 -0.27 7.63 -15.96
CA GLN A 217 0.94 7.17 -16.63
C GLN A 217 0.57 6.09 -17.66
N GLY A 218 1.17 6.14 -18.87
CA GLY A 218 0.90 5.14 -19.90
C GLY A 218 1.22 3.72 -19.42
N GLY A 219 0.30 2.78 -19.61
CA GLY A 219 0.46 1.37 -19.22
C GLY A 219 0.65 1.13 -17.71
N ASN A 220 0.25 2.07 -16.84
CA ASN A 220 0.50 2.00 -15.40
C ASN A 220 -0.72 2.52 -14.60
N PRO A 221 -1.17 1.84 -13.53
CA PRO A 221 -2.35 2.30 -12.79
C PRO A 221 -2.11 3.59 -12.01
N HIS A 222 -0.84 4.00 -11.87
CA HIS A 222 -0.44 5.22 -11.18
C HIS A 222 -0.55 6.46 -12.06
N PHE A 223 -0.62 7.60 -11.39
CA PHE A 223 -0.82 8.90 -12.01
C PHE A 223 0.49 9.65 -12.16
N THR A 224 0.57 10.52 -13.16
CA THR A 224 1.65 11.50 -13.31
C THR A 224 1.63 12.48 -12.13
N ALA A 225 2.66 13.30 -11.94
CA ALA A 225 2.63 14.36 -10.92
C ALA A 225 1.40 15.29 -11.06
N LYS A 226 1.02 15.63 -12.30
CA LYS A 226 -0.20 16.39 -12.61
C LYS A 226 -1.46 15.63 -12.17
N GLY A 227 -1.51 14.33 -12.44
CA GLY A 227 -2.66 13.50 -12.07
C GLY A 227 -2.79 13.27 -10.58
N SER A 228 -1.69 13.00 -9.88
CA SER A 228 -1.67 12.94 -8.42
C SER A 228 -2.13 14.25 -7.79
N ALA A 229 -1.74 15.40 -8.35
CA ALA A 229 -2.24 16.69 -7.89
C ALA A 229 -3.75 16.89 -8.17
N ALA A 230 -4.26 16.38 -9.30
CA ALA A 230 -5.69 16.42 -9.59
C ALA A 230 -6.51 15.55 -8.62
N LEU A 231 -6.06 14.32 -8.36
CA LEU A 231 -6.68 13.43 -7.37
C LEU A 231 -6.60 14.02 -5.96
N ALA A 232 -5.47 14.61 -5.58
CA ALA A 232 -5.31 15.27 -4.30
C ALA A 232 -6.35 16.39 -4.09
N ARG A 233 -6.60 17.23 -5.10
CA ARG A 233 -7.63 18.28 -5.01
C ARG A 233 -9.03 17.71 -4.82
N GLU A 234 -9.38 16.65 -5.56
CA GLU A 234 -10.69 16.01 -5.40
C GLU A 234 -10.86 15.34 -4.03
N VAL A 235 -9.81 14.68 -3.54
CA VAL A 235 -9.80 14.09 -2.19
C VAL A 235 -9.87 15.17 -1.11
N ALA A 236 -9.13 16.27 -1.26
CA ALA A 236 -9.20 17.41 -0.34
C ALA A 236 -10.61 18.01 -0.30
N ARG A 237 -11.25 18.21 -1.46
CA ARG A 237 -12.63 18.68 -1.57
C ARG A 237 -13.59 17.81 -0.75
N ALA A 238 -13.49 16.49 -0.89
CA ALA A 238 -14.34 15.54 -0.16
C ALA A 238 -14.07 15.57 1.37
N ILE A 239 -12.80 15.64 1.78
CA ILE A 239 -12.41 15.70 3.20
C ILE A 239 -12.90 17.01 3.83
N THR A 240 -12.65 18.16 3.20
CA THR A 240 -13.08 19.47 3.70
C THR A 240 -14.60 19.55 3.82
N ALA A 241 -15.34 19.00 2.84
CA ALA A 241 -16.80 18.93 2.92
C ALA A 241 -17.28 18.07 4.12
N ALA A 242 -16.59 16.97 4.43
CA ALA A 242 -16.92 16.17 5.60
C ALA A 242 -16.58 16.88 6.91
N LEU A 243 -15.52 17.68 6.97
CA LEU A 243 -15.11 18.42 8.16
C LEU A 243 -16.04 19.61 8.48
N ALA A 244 -16.67 20.20 7.47
CA ALA A 244 -17.54 21.38 7.63
C ALA A 244 -18.93 21.09 8.23
N ASN A 245 -19.36 19.82 8.24
CA ASN A 245 -20.71 19.40 8.65
C ASN A 245 -20.81 18.90 10.08
#